data_AF-A0A426TUB7-F1
#
_entry.id   AF-A0A426TUB7-F1
#
_cell.length_a   1.000
_cell.length_b   1.000
_cell.length_c   1.000
_cell.angle_alpha   90.00
_cell.angle_beta   90.00
_cell.angle_gamma   90.00
#
_symmetry.space_group_name_H-M   'P 1'
#
loop_
_entity.id
_entity.type
_entity.pdbx_description
1 polymer ?
#
loop_
_entity_poly.entity_id
_entity_poly.type
_entity_poly.pdbx_seq_one_letter_code
_entity_poly.pdbx_strand_id
1 'polypeptide(L)'
;MSSAPRLELHIDVFAKPDQVAMALSTLTPNELIEAILSEFARDLEYLSEESSDYKLVRRDDGTPLQDDLPIQQHVKNGTALRLIERDLPIPMMANRPSQAIYLRETSSQRLYKLHWLPAVIGRRDASVAATSPLLAVDLGSYSNGLRVSRHHAVISEGERSAHYTIENLARSNSVVVLCENKRVTLGQEERHQLQHGDTIYLPNSELSFKFIIRDV
;
A
#
# COMPACT_ATOMS: atom_id res chain seq x y z
N MET A 1 -30.83 2.05 29.83
CA MET A 1 -30.07 2.02 28.56
C MET A 1 -29.42 0.66 28.46
N SER A 2 -29.89 -0.23 27.58
CA SER A 2 -29.26 -1.54 27.42
C SER A 2 -27.95 -1.37 26.66
N SER A 3 -26.85 -1.81 27.26
CA SER A 3 -25.56 -1.94 26.56
C SER A 3 -25.77 -2.82 25.33
N ALA A 4 -25.43 -2.32 24.14
CA ALA A 4 -25.40 -3.15 22.95
C ALA A 4 -24.43 -4.33 23.19
N PRO A 5 -24.78 -5.56 22.74
CA PRO A 5 -23.94 -6.73 22.96
C PRO A 5 -22.57 -6.55 22.30
N ARG A 6 -21.52 -7.00 22.99
CA ARG A 6 -20.15 -6.97 22.50
C ARG A 6 -19.62 -8.38 22.30
N LEU A 7 -18.74 -8.53 21.32
CA LEU A 7 -17.99 -9.75 21.04
C LEU A 7 -16.52 -9.49 21.37
N GLU A 8 -15.93 -10.38 22.16
CA GLU A 8 -14.49 -10.50 22.27
C GLU A 8 -13.96 -11.20 21.01
N LEU A 9 -13.02 -10.57 20.32
CA LEU A 9 -12.40 -11.07 19.09
C LEU A 9 -10.88 -11.07 19.26
N HIS A 10 -10.22 -12.06 18.67
CA HIS A 10 -8.76 -12.09 18.53
C HIS A 10 -8.42 -11.73 17.08
N ILE A 11 -7.56 -10.75 16.85
CA ILE A 11 -7.29 -10.22 15.52
C ILE A 11 -5.79 -10.20 15.26
N ASP A 12 -5.35 -10.95 14.25
CA ASP A 12 -4.00 -10.83 13.71
C ASP A 12 -3.94 -9.56 12.84
N VAL A 13 -3.15 -8.57 13.26
CA VAL A 13 -2.89 -7.32 12.51
C VAL A 13 -1.45 -7.33 12.02
N PHE A 14 -1.20 -8.01 10.91
CA PHE A 14 0.15 -8.18 10.32
C PHE A 14 1.18 -8.64 11.37
N ALA A 15 2.23 -7.86 11.64
CA ALA A 15 3.27 -8.15 12.62
C ALA A 15 2.81 -8.10 14.09
N LYS A 16 1.53 -7.74 14.35
CA LYS A 16 0.91 -7.74 15.67
C LYS A 16 -0.14 -8.84 15.74
N PRO A 17 0.25 -10.10 16.03
CA PRO A 17 -0.70 -11.21 16.14
C PRO A 17 -1.57 -11.09 17.40
N ASP A 18 -2.71 -11.78 17.39
CA ASP A 18 -3.54 -12.04 18.58
C ASP A 18 -3.95 -10.80 19.39
N GLN A 19 -4.27 -9.69 18.71
CA GLN A 19 -4.78 -8.49 19.36
C GLN A 19 -6.23 -8.72 19.84
N VAL A 20 -6.53 -8.37 21.09
CA VAL A 20 -7.87 -8.57 21.66
C VAL A 20 -8.72 -7.32 21.44
N ALA A 21 -9.88 -7.48 20.83
CA ALA A 21 -10.83 -6.41 20.57
C ALA A 21 -12.21 -6.71 21.19
N MET A 22 -12.81 -5.71 21.82
CA MET A 22 -14.19 -5.75 22.29
C MET A 22 -15.10 -5.01 21.30
N ALA A 23 -15.51 -5.69 20.24
CA ALA A 23 -16.28 -5.11 19.14
C ALA A 23 -17.78 -5.10 19.46
N LEU A 24 -18.50 -4.04 19.06
CA LEU A 24 -19.96 -4.07 19.09
C LEU A 24 -20.45 -5.10 18.06
N SER A 25 -21.37 -5.96 18.46
CA SER A 25 -21.83 -7.08 17.62
C SER A 25 -22.53 -6.62 16.33
N THR A 26 -22.99 -5.37 16.31
CA THR A 26 -23.67 -4.71 15.19
C THR A 26 -22.74 -4.04 14.19
N LEU A 27 -21.43 -3.92 14.46
CA LEU A 27 -20.49 -3.35 13.50
C LEU A 27 -20.45 -4.19 12.23
N THR A 28 -20.25 -3.54 11.11
CA THR A 28 -19.84 -4.19 9.86
C THR A 28 -18.34 -4.50 9.88
N PRO A 29 -17.85 -5.42 9.05
CA PRO A 29 -16.42 -5.65 8.87
C PRO A 29 -15.65 -4.37 8.52
N ASN A 30 -16.21 -3.49 7.67
CA ASN A 30 -15.55 -2.24 7.30
C ASN A 30 -15.36 -1.29 8.50
N GLU A 31 -16.40 -1.11 9.34
CA GLU A 31 -16.27 -0.27 10.54
C GLU A 31 -15.26 -0.85 11.53
N LEU A 32 -15.18 -2.19 11.64
CA LEU A 32 -14.15 -2.83 12.45
C LEU A 32 -12.74 -2.62 11.85
N ILE A 33 -12.60 -2.69 10.53
CA ILE A 33 -11.34 -2.36 9.85
C ILE A 33 -10.95 -0.91 10.15
N GLU A 34 -11.85 0.06 9.98
CA GLU A 34 -11.57 1.48 10.28
C GLU A 34 -11.09 1.68 11.72
N ALA A 35 -11.70 0.99 12.69
CA ALA A 35 -11.24 1.01 14.08
C ALA A 35 -9.83 0.44 14.24
N ILE A 36 -9.52 -0.70 13.59
CA ILE A 36 -8.17 -1.29 13.58
C ILE A 36 -7.16 -0.32 12.95
N LEU A 37 -7.47 0.27 11.80
CA LEU A 37 -6.57 1.20 11.12
C LEU A 37 -6.28 2.44 11.98
N SER A 38 -7.29 3.02 12.61
CA SER A 38 -7.14 4.16 13.53
C SER A 38 -6.21 3.86 14.71
N GLU A 39 -6.25 2.63 15.23
CA GLU A 39 -5.41 2.19 16.33
C GLU A 39 -3.96 1.92 15.91
N PHE A 40 -3.75 1.21 14.79
CA PHE A 40 -2.44 0.67 14.43
C PHE A 40 -1.68 1.43 13.33
N ALA A 41 -2.30 2.39 12.63
CA ALA A 41 -1.66 3.09 11.50
C ALA A 41 -0.40 3.87 11.89
N ARG A 42 -0.26 4.26 13.16
CA ARG A 42 0.94 4.93 13.69
C ARG A 42 2.09 3.98 14.00
N ASP A 43 1.78 2.72 14.27
CA ASP A 43 2.75 1.71 14.67
C ASP A 43 3.28 0.93 13.46
N LEU A 44 2.46 0.78 12.41
CA LEU A 44 2.77 -0.01 11.23
C LEU A 44 2.88 0.91 10.01
N GLU A 45 4.10 1.22 9.59
CA GLU A 45 4.34 2.15 8.48
C GLU A 45 3.86 1.67 7.10
N TYR A 46 3.51 0.40 6.97
CA TYR A 46 2.92 -0.19 5.76
C TYR A 46 1.39 -0.34 5.87
N LEU A 47 0.77 0.25 6.89
CA LEU A 47 -0.68 0.29 7.05
C LEU A 47 -1.25 1.58 6.40
N SER A 48 -2.14 1.40 5.44
CA SER A 48 -2.94 2.43 4.80
C SER A 48 -4.06 2.87 5.73
N GLU A 49 -4.53 4.12 5.57
CA GLU A 49 -5.71 4.62 6.29
C GLU A 49 -7.02 4.27 5.56
N GLU A 50 -6.94 3.73 4.35
CA GLU A 50 -8.10 3.40 3.51
C GLU A 50 -8.62 1.99 3.83
N SER A 51 -9.80 1.89 4.44
CA SER A 51 -10.42 0.61 4.82
C SER A 51 -10.68 -0.30 3.61
N SER A 52 -10.93 0.27 2.44
CA SER A 52 -11.14 -0.46 1.19
C SER A 52 -9.93 -1.28 0.74
N ASP A 53 -8.74 -0.97 1.23
CA ASP A 53 -7.52 -1.73 0.91
C ASP A 53 -7.44 -3.07 1.65
N TYR A 54 -8.36 -3.31 2.59
CA TYR A 54 -8.32 -4.46 3.50
C TYR A 54 -9.61 -5.27 3.51
N LYS A 55 -9.51 -6.48 4.05
CA LYS A 55 -10.63 -7.34 4.40
C LYS A 55 -10.30 -8.15 5.65
N LEU A 56 -11.33 -8.53 6.38
CA LEU A 56 -11.21 -9.48 7.48
C LEU A 56 -11.51 -10.89 6.98
N VAL A 57 -10.65 -11.83 7.36
CA VAL A 57 -10.87 -13.27 7.15
C VAL A 57 -10.83 -13.99 8.48
N ARG A 58 -11.53 -15.12 8.58
CA ARG A 58 -11.34 -16.00 9.74
C ARG A 58 -9.95 -16.63 9.70
N ARG A 59 -9.33 -16.74 10.87
CA ARG A 59 -7.94 -17.23 10.98
C ARG A 59 -7.82 -18.72 10.71
N ASP A 60 -8.88 -19.49 10.98
CA ASP A 60 -8.92 -20.95 10.86
C ASP A 60 -9.04 -21.44 9.42
N ASP A 61 -9.91 -20.84 8.63
CA ASP A 61 -10.25 -21.31 7.28
C ASP A 61 -9.95 -20.28 6.17
N GLY A 62 -9.59 -19.04 6.52
CA GLY A 62 -9.31 -17.97 5.57
C GLY A 62 -10.55 -17.39 4.87
N THR A 63 -11.77 -17.78 5.30
CA THR A 63 -13.02 -17.32 4.70
C THR A 63 -13.21 -15.83 5.00
N PRO A 64 -13.44 -14.99 3.96
CA PRO A 64 -13.70 -13.56 4.16
C PRO A 64 -15.06 -13.32 4.82
N LEU A 65 -15.12 -12.30 5.68
CA LEU A 65 -16.39 -11.76 6.18
C LEU A 65 -17.12 -11.02 5.03
N GLN A 66 -18.45 -10.90 5.13
CA GLN A 66 -19.22 -10.14 4.14
C GLN A 66 -19.37 -8.69 4.63
N ASP A 67 -18.91 -7.74 3.82
CA ASP A 67 -18.75 -6.34 4.24
C ASP A 67 -20.09 -5.64 4.57
N ASP A 68 -21.21 -6.14 4.03
CA ASP A 68 -22.56 -5.56 4.13
C ASP A 68 -23.39 -6.10 5.30
N LEU A 69 -22.86 -7.04 6.08
CA LEU A 69 -23.56 -7.68 7.18
C LEU A 69 -22.85 -7.42 8.51
N PRO A 70 -23.58 -7.31 9.63
CA PRO A 70 -22.98 -7.20 10.96
C PRO A 70 -22.08 -8.39 11.31
N ILE A 71 -20.96 -8.11 11.98
CA ILE A 71 -19.94 -9.11 12.34
C ILE A 71 -20.51 -10.31 13.10
N GLN A 72 -21.54 -10.12 13.93
CA GLN A 72 -22.18 -11.21 14.68
C GLN A 72 -22.85 -12.28 13.79
N GLN A 73 -23.15 -11.97 12.54
CA GLN A 73 -23.68 -12.94 11.58
C GLN A 73 -22.58 -13.86 11.03
N HIS A 74 -21.32 -13.47 11.17
CA HIS A 74 -20.17 -14.22 10.68
C HIS A 74 -19.35 -14.87 11.79
N VAL A 75 -19.30 -14.28 12.99
CA VAL A 75 -18.40 -14.70 14.06
C VAL A 75 -19.10 -14.79 15.41
N LYS A 76 -18.50 -15.56 16.32
CA LYS A 76 -18.94 -15.72 17.72
C LYS A 76 -17.89 -15.14 18.67
N ASN A 77 -18.22 -15.06 19.96
CA ASN A 77 -17.25 -14.66 20.98
C ASN A 77 -16.02 -15.58 20.95
N GLY A 78 -14.82 -14.99 21.06
CA GLY A 78 -13.54 -15.68 20.96
C GLY A 78 -13.10 -16.06 19.54
N THR A 79 -13.84 -15.66 18.49
CA THR A 79 -13.42 -15.95 17.11
C THR A 79 -12.12 -15.22 16.79
N ALA A 80 -11.20 -15.95 16.15
CA ALA A 80 -9.96 -15.39 15.65
C ALA A 80 -10.09 -14.94 14.18
N LEU A 81 -9.67 -13.71 13.91
CA LEU A 81 -9.67 -13.05 12.62
C LEU A 81 -8.26 -12.68 12.21
N ARG A 82 -8.09 -12.39 10.93
CA ARG A 82 -6.88 -11.78 10.38
C ARG A 82 -7.26 -10.62 9.46
N LEU A 83 -6.61 -9.49 9.65
CA LEU A 83 -6.63 -8.40 8.69
C LEU A 83 -5.69 -8.73 7.54
N ILE A 84 -6.20 -8.76 6.31
CA ILE A 84 -5.38 -8.96 5.12
C ILE A 84 -5.65 -7.88 4.09
N GLU A 85 -4.64 -7.59 3.28
CA GLU A 85 -4.76 -6.67 2.16
C GLU A 85 -5.60 -7.31 1.04
N ARG A 86 -6.38 -6.49 0.34
CA ARG A 86 -7.02 -6.90 -0.91
C ARG A 86 -5.97 -6.96 -2.01
N ASP A 87 -6.09 -7.97 -2.85
CA ASP A 87 -5.26 -8.08 -4.05
C ASP A 87 -5.95 -7.40 -5.22
N LEU A 88 -5.16 -6.71 -6.04
CA LEU A 88 -5.60 -6.20 -7.32
C LEU A 88 -5.25 -7.21 -8.43
N PRO A 89 -6.04 -7.25 -9.52
CA PRO A 89 -5.67 -7.99 -10.71
C PRO A 89 -4.31 -7.54 -11.24
N ILE A 90 -3.44 -8.50 -11.55
CA ILE A 90 -2.10 -8.22 -12.07
C ILE A 90 -2.21 -7.89 -13.57
N PRO A 91 -1.66 -6.76 -14.03
CA PRO A 91 -1.63 -6.43 -15.45
C PRO A 91 -0.84 -7.44 -16.28
N MET A 92 -1.16 -7.52 -17.57
CA MET A 92 -0.36 -8.31 -18.51
C MET A 92 1.09 -7.80 -18.51
N MET A 93 2.06 -8.72 -18.53
CA MET A 93 3.51 -8.45 -18.45
C MET A 93 4.05 -8.02 -17.07
N ALA A 94 3.23 -8.07 -16.02
CA ALA A 94 3.68 -7.84 -14.65
C ALA A 94 3.63 -9.12 -13.82
N ASN A 95 4.42 -9.15 -12.75
CA ASN A 95 4.46 -10.24 -11.75
C ASN A 95 4.18 -9.68 -10.37
N ARG A 96 3.74 -10.52 -9.43
CA ARG A 96 3.71 -10.12 -8.01
C ARG A 96 5.14 -9.91 -7.53
N PRO A 97 5.42 -8.86 -6.74
CA PRO A 97 6.70 -8.72 -6.08
C PRO A 97 6.95 -9.92 -5.14
N SER A 98 8.20 -10.31 -4.94
CA SER A 98 8.55 -11.39 -3.99
C SER A 98 8.29 -11.02 -2.52
N GLN A 99 8.34 -9.72 -2.17
CA GLN A 99 8.01 -9.19 -0.86
C GLN A 99 6.96 -8.09 -0.96
N ALA A 100 6.18 -7.87 0.10
CA ALA A 100 5.24 -6.76 0.11
C ALA A 100 6.01 -5.43 0.20
N ILE A 101 5.86 -4.59 -0.83
CA ILE A 101 6.54 -3.31 -0.95
C ILE A 101 5.54 -2.17 -1.13
N TYR A 102 5.91 -1.00 -0.61
CA TYR A 102 5.04 0.17 -0.53
C TYR A 102 5.80 1.45 -0.83
N LEU A 103 5.05 2.46 -1.27
CA LEU A 103 5.49 3.85 -1.31
C LEU A 103 4.58 4.67 -0.39
N ARG A 104 5.16 5.33 0.61
CA ARG A 104 4.42 6.26 1.48
C ARG A 104 4.79 7.68 1.10
N GLU A 105 3.83 8.45 0.59
CA GLU A 105 4.04 9.86 0.32
C GLU A 105 4.16 10.64 1.64
N THR A 106 5.24 11.40 1.79
CA THR A 106 5.65 11.94 3.10
C THR A 106 4.76 13.06 3.63
N SER A 107 4.12 13.86 2.77
CA SER A 107 3.35 15.02 3.21
C SER A 107 1.91 14.66 3.57
N SER A 108 1.24 13.87 2.73
CA SER A 108 -0.14 13.41 2.89
C SER A 108 -0.25 12.08 3.64
N GLN A 109 0.88 11.38 3.88
CA GLN A 109 0.91 10.03 4.46
C GLN A 109 0.20 8.95 3.62
N ARG A 110 -0.22 9.29 2.40
CA ARG A 110 -0.89 8.34 1.52
C ARG A 110 0.04 7.19 1.16
N LEU A 111 -0.47 5.97 1.32
CA LEU A 111 0.27 4.75 1.07
C LEU A 111 -0.15 4.11 -0.26
N TYR A 112 0.83 3.60 -1.01
CA TYR A 112 0.63 2.82 -2.22
C TYR A 112 1.29 1.47 -2.04
N LYS A 113 0.49 0.40 -1.94
CA LYS A 113 1.01 -0.96 -2.09
C LYS A 113 1.34 -1.20 -3.56
N LEU A 114 2.55 -1.66 -3.86
CA LEU A 114 2.88 -2.05 -5.24
C LEU A 114 2.46 -3.51 -5.42
N HIS A 115 1.27 -3.71 -5.98
CA HIS A 115 0.70 -5.04 -6.17
C HIS A 115 1.41 -5.86 -7.26
N TRP A 116 2.16 -5.20 -8.14
CA TRP A 116 2.87 -5.82 -9.25
C TRP A 116 4.17 -5.08 -9.56
N LEU A 117 5.09 -5.78 -10.23
CA LEU A 117 6.31 -5.25 -10.82
C LEU A 117 6.45 -5.72 -12.29
N PRO A 118 7.02 -4.90 -13.18
CA PRO A 118 7.49 -3.54 -12.94
C PRO A 118 6.34 -2.56 -12.63
N ALA A 119 6.55 -1.69 -11.64
CA ALA A 119 5.58 -0.70 -11.16
C ALA A 119 5.92 0.67 -11.71
N VAL A 120 5.09 1.19 -12.62
CA VAL A 120 5.26 2.55 -13.14
C VAL A 120 4.67 3.55 -12.15
N ILE A 121 5.47 4.56 -11.82
CA ILE A 121 5.09 5.77 -11.09
C ILE A 121 4.92 6.89 -12.12
N GLY A 122 3.77 7.55 -12.10
CA GLY A 122 3.51 8.60 -13.05
C GLY A 122 2.14 9.22 -12.85
N ARG A 123 1.61 9.80 -13.92
CA ARG A 123 0.28 10.40 -13.92
C ARG A 123 -0.58 9.80 -15.02
N ARG A 124 -1.82 9.49 -14.71
CA ARG A 124 -2.82 9.12 -15.71
C ARG A 124 -3.14 10.26 -16.66
N ASP A 125 -3.26 9.94 -17.94
CA ASP A 125 -3.72 10.88 -18.96
C ASP A 125 -5.23 10.73 -19.14
N ALA A 126 -6.01 11.76 -18.82
CA ALA A 126 -7.46 11.73 -19.00
C ALA A 126 -7.88 11.74 -20.48
N SER A 127 -6.98 12.16 -21.38
CA SER A 127 -7.27 12.31 -22.82
C SER A 127 -6.87 11.10 -23.66
N VAL A 128 -6.10 10.16 -23.09
CA VAL A 128 -5.53 9.03 -23.82
C VAL A 128 -6.06 7.72 -23.24
N ALA A 129 -6.71 6.92 -24.08
CA ALA A 129 -7.15 5.55 -23.73
C ALA A 129 -5.99 4.61 -23.35
N ALA A 130 -4.75 4.98 -23.68
CA ALA A 130 -3.51 4.25 -23.38
C ALA A 130 -2.83 4.75 -22.10
N THR A 131 -3.52 4.66 -20.96
CA THR A 131 -2.81 4.64 -19.67
C THR A 131 -1.95 3.37 -19.63
N SER A 132 -0.72 3.48 -19.14
CA SER A 132 0.15 2.29 -19.00
C SER A 132 -0.57 1.23 -18.19
N PRO A 133 -0.70 -0.01 -18.67
CA PRO A 133 -1.24 -1.09 -17.86
C PRO A 133 -0.41 -1.32 -16.59
N LEU A 134 0.85 -0.86 -16.57
CA LEU A 134 1.79 -1.01 -15.46
C LEU A 134 1.75 0.16 -14.47
N LEU A 135 0.89 1.18 -14.66
CA LEU A 135 0.76 2.33 -13.76
C LEU A 135 0.25 1.87 -12.38
N ALA A 136 1.17 1.71 -11.44
CA ALA A 136 0.88 1.27 -10.07
C ALA A 136 0.62 2.45 -9.13
N VAL A 137 1.27 3.59 -9.38
CA VAL A 137 1.14 4.79 -8.55
C VAL A 137 0.74 5.96 -9.44
N ASP A 138 -0.54 6.36 -9.34
CA ASP A 138 -1.09 7.50 -10.06
C ASP A 138 -1.02 8.78 -9.20
N LEU A 139 -0.15 9.68 -9.63
CA LEU A 139 0.11 10.97 -8.99
C LEU A 139 -0.78 12.09 -9.53
N GLY A 140 -1.72 11.80 -10.44
CA GLY A 140 -2.60 12.82 -11.04
C GLY A 140 -3.54 13.52 -10.06
N SER A 141 -3.82 12.90 -8.91
CA SER A 141 -4.70 13.46 -7.87
C SER A 141 -4.00 14.48 -6.95
N TYR A 142 -2.67 14.58 -6.98
CA TYR A 142 -1.95 15.60 -6.20
C TYR A 142 -2.08 16.98 -6.84
N SER A 143 -2.07 18.03 -6.02
CA SER A 143 -2.09 19.44 -6.48
C SER A 143 -0.98 19.75 -7.50
N ASN A 144 0.21 19.20 -7.27
CA ASN A 144 1.37 19.33 -8.17
C ASN A 144 1.55 18.14 -9.13
N GLY A 145 0.57 17.22 -9.18
CA GLY A 145 0.62 15.99 -9.97
C GLY A 145 0.80 16.22 -11.47
N LEU A 146 0.30 17.34 -12.00
CA LEU A 146 0.45 17.71 -13.42
C LEU A 146 1.91 17.90 -13.85
N ARG A 147 2.83 18.16 -12.91
CA ARG A 147 4.27 18.30 -13.15
C ARG A 147 4.98 16.95 -13.24
N VAL A 148 4.30 15.86 -12.89
CA VAL A 148 4.80 14.49 -13.02
C VAL A 148 4.56 13.99 -14.45
N SER A 149 5.60 13.44 -15.07
CA SER A 149 5.49 12.72 -16.34
C SER A 149 4.51 11.55 -16.26
N ARG A 150 3.87 11.21 -17.38
CA ARG A 150 2.96 10.04 -17.47
C ARG A 150 3.66 8.71 -17.15
N HIS A 151 4.92 8.59 -17.55
CA HIS A 151 5.84 7.53 -17.19
C HIS A 151 7.06 8.20 -16.56
N HIS A 152 7.03 8.43 -15.26
CA HIS A 152 8.08 9.20 -14.59
C HIS A 152 9.22 8.30 -14.16
N ALA A 153 8.90 7.25 -13.42
CA ALA A 153 9.84 6.28 -12.94
C ALA A 153 9.23 4.89 -13.01
N VAL A 154 10.08 3.88 -12.96
CA VAL A 154 9.66 2.49 -12.82
C VAL A 154 10.45 1.82 -11.71
N ILE A 155 9.76 1.11 -10.84
CA ILE A 155 10.37 0.20 -9.87
C ILE A 155 10.32 -1.21 -10.45
N SER A 156 11.45 -1.91 -10.42
CA SER A 156 11.57 -3.30 -10.91
C SER A 156 12.29 -4.16 -9.88
N GLU A 157 12.02 -5.46 -9.90
CA GLU A 157 12.73 -6.47 -9.11
C GLU A 157 13.71 -7.24 -9.98
N GLY A 158 14.91 -7.51 -9.46
CA GLY A 158 15.94 -8.29 -10.14
C GLY A 158 15.62 -9.78 -10.23
N GLU A 159 16.09 -10.45 -11.29
CA GLU A 159 15.73 -11.84 -11.59
C GLU A 159 16.21 -12.89 -10.56
N ARG A 160 17.22 -12.58 -9.75
CA ARG A 160 17.94 -13.58 -8.93
C ARG A 160 17.96 -13.28 -7.42
N SER A 161 17.39 -12.17 -6.98
CA SER A 161 17.34 -11.75 -5.59
C SER A 161 16.30 -10.64 -5.44
N ALA A 162 15.71 -10.53 -4.24
CA ALA A 162 14.78 -9.47 -3.87
C ALA A 162 15.49 -8.10 -3.76
N HIS A 163 16.07 -7.67 -4.88
CA HIS A 163 16.70 -6.36 -5.04
C HIS A 163 15.80 -5.52 -5.92
N TYR A 164 15.29 -4.45 -5.33
CA TYR A 164 14.46 -3.49 -6.03
C TYR A 164 15.33 -2.40 -6.62
N THR A 165 14.98 -1.98 -7.83
CA THR A 165 15.65 -0.87 -8.52
C THR A 165 14.62 0.14 -8.95
N ILE A 166 15.01 1.41 -8.97
CA ILE A 166 14.25 2.49 -9.60
C ILE A 166 15.01 3.00 -10.82
N GLU A 167 14.29 3.21 -11.90
CA GLU A 167 14.80 3.80 -13.13
C GLU A 167 13.99 5.07 -13.45
N ASN A 168 14.68 6.15 -13.85
CA ASN A 168 14.03 7.36 -14.33
C ASN A 168 13.67 7.23 -15.81
N LEU A 169 12.38 7.24 -16.13
CA LEU A 169 11.89 7.15 -17.51
C LEU A 169 11.63 8.53 -18.15
N ALA A 170 11.65 9.60 -17.36
CA ALA A 170 11.35 10.94 -17.83
C ALA A 170 12.60 11.62 -18.42
N ARG A 171 12.45 12.16 -19.64
CA ARG A 171 13.53 12.86 -20.35
C ARG A 171 13.99 14.17 -19.70
N SER A 172 13.05 14.90 -19.09
CA SER A 172 13.26 16.28 -18.62
C SER A 172 12.93 16.47 -17.15
N ASN A 173 12.47 15.42 -16.47
CA ASN A 173 12.17 15.43 -15.05
C ASN A 173 13.08 14.39 -14.39
N SER A 174 13.87 14.80 -13.40
CA SER A 174 14.76 13.88 -12.70
C SER A 174 14.03 13.16 -11.57
N VAL A 175 14.51 11.97 -11.25
CA VAL A 175 14.23 11.28 -9.99
C VAL A 175 15.44 11.47 -9.10
N VAL A 176 15.21 11.81 -7.84
CA VAL A 176 16.27 11.91 -6.83
C VAL A 176 16.02 10.84 -5.78
N VAL A 177 17.01 10.02 -5.48
CA VAL A 177 16.95 9.09 -4.34
C VAL A 177 17.76 9.69 -3.19
N LEU A 178 17.13 9.81 -2.03
CA LEU A 178 17.75 10.19 -0.77
C LEU A 178 17.94 8.93 0.07
N CYS A 179 19.19 8.55 0.25
CA CYS A 179 19.63 7.50 1.16
C CYS A 179 20.28 8.18 2.38
N GLU A 180 20.41 7.48 3.52
CA GLU A 180 20.84 8.00 4.84
C GLU A 180 21.77 9.23 4.83
N ASN A 181 22.82 9.24 4.01
CA ASN A 181 23.74 10.38 3.87
C ASN A 181 24.05 10.79 2.42
N LYS A 182 23.27 10.34 1.44
CA LYS A 182 23.56 10.55 0.02
C LYS A 182 22.32 10.96 -0.75
N ARG A 183 22.51 11.97 -1.61
CA ARG A 183 21.55 12.35 -2.64
C ARG A 183 22.05 11.86 -4.00
N VAL A 184 21.28 11.03 -4.66
CA VAL A 184 21.57 10.50 -6.01
C VAL A 184 20.52 11.02 -6.97
N THR A 185 20.93 11.87 -7.91
CA THR A 185 20.04 12.31 -8.99
C THR A 185 20.20 11.36 -10.17
N LEU A 186 19.08 10.81 -10.65
CA LEU A 186 19.05 9.87 -11.78
C LEU A 186 18.74 10.63 -13.08
N GLY A 187 19.67 10.55 -14.02
CA GLY A 187 19.47 10.90 -15.43
C GLY A 187 18.45 9.96 -16.09
N GLN A 188 18.08 10.27 -17.35
CA GLN A 188 17.18 9.40 -18.10
C GLN A 188 17.78 7.99 -18.25
N GLU A 189 16.97 6.96 -18.01
CA GLU A 189 17.32 5.53 -18.07
C GLU A 189 18.41 5.10 -17.07
N GLU A 190 18.84 6.01 -16.18
CA GLU A 190 19.73 5.64 -15.08
C GLU A 190 18.97 4.88 -14.00
N ARG A 191 19.62 3.85 -13.46
CA ARG A 191 19.09 2.96 -12.44
C ARG A 191 19.77 3.15 -11.11
N HIS A 192 18.99 3.00 -10.05
CA HIS A 192 19.49 2.97 -8.68
C HIS A 192 18.85 1.82 -7.91
N GLN A 193 19.65 1.15 -7.09
CA GLN A 193 19.12 0.13 -6.19
C GLN A 193 18.42 0.81 -5.01
N LEU A 194 17.19 0.39 -4.72
CA LEU A 194 16.43 0.86 -3.57
C LEU A 194 16.63 -0.06 -2.37
N GLN A 195 16.71 0.54 -1.19
CA GLN A 195 16.70 -0.11 0.11
C GLN A 195 15.48 0.34 0.90
N HIS A 196 15.03 -0.50 1.83
CA HIS A 196 14.00 -0.12 2.79
C HIS A 196 14.42 1.19 3.49
N GLY A 197 13.51 2.17 3.51
CA GLY A 197 13.75 3.47 4.13
C GLY A 197 14.22 4.57 3.16
N ASP A 198 14.70 4.22 1.95
CA ASP A 198 15.09 5.21 0.94
C ASP A 198 13.91 6.12 0.59
N THR A 199 14.21 7.39 0.31
CA THR A 199 13.19 8.35 -0.15
C THR A 199 13.38 8.68 -1.62
N ILE A 200 12.35 8.43 -2.41
CA ILE A 200 12.24 8.82 -3.82
C ILE A 200 11.63 10.21 -3.88
N TYR A 201 12.39 11.19 -4.33
CA TYR A 201 11.99 12.58 -4.48
C TYR A 201 11.84 12.96 -5.95
N LEU A 202 10.73 13.63 -6.28
CA LEU A 202 10.42 14.16 -7.61
C LEU A 202 10.49 15.70 -7.55
N PRO A 203 11.64 16.33 -7.90
CA PRO A 203 11.89 17.75 -7.61
C PRO A 203 10.88 18.71 -8.21
N ASN A 204 10.42 18.45 -9.44
CA ASN A 204 9.53 19.37 -10.14
C ASN A 204 8.11 19.40 -9.56
N SER A 205 7.68 18.31 -8.91
CA SER A 205 6.38 18.22 -8.24
C SER A 205 6.47 18.35 -6.72
N GLU A 206 7.68 18.40 -6.16
CA GLU A 206 7.96 18.42 -4.72
C GLU A 206 7.34 17.24 -3.96
N LEU A 207 7.17 16.10 -4.63
CA LEU A 207 6.61 14.88 -4.03
C LEU A 207 7.75 14.00 -3.54
N SER A 208 7.63 13.47 -2.32
CA SER A 208 8.61 12.55 -1.74
C SER A 208 7.91 11.28 -1.25
N PHE A 209 8.49 10.13 -1.57
CA PHE A 209 7.95 8.82 -1.21
C PHE A 209 8.98 8.01 -0.46
N LYS A 210 8.67 7.58 0.75
CA LYS A 210 9.46 6.57 1.46
C LYS A 210 9.20 5.19 0.85
N PHE A 211 10.24 4.49 0.43
CA PHE A 211 10.17 3.11 -0.02
C PHE A 211 10.22 2.18 1.19
N ILE A 212 9.22 1.31 1.31
CA ILE A 212 9.04 0.43 2.47
C ILE A 212 8.96 -1.00 1.95
N ILE A 213 9.81 -1.86 2.49
CA ILE A 213 9.71 -3.32 2.36
C ILE A 213 9.15 -3.84 3.69
N ARG A 214 8.05 -4.58 3.66
CA ARG A 214 7.51 -5.22 4.87
C ARG A 214 8.24 -6.54 5.10
N ASP A 215 8.89 -6.64 6.26
CA ASP A 215 9.45 -7.88 6.77
C ASP A 215 8.34 -8.92 6.98
N VAL A 216 8.62 -10.17 6.63
CA VAL A 216 7.69 -11.31 6.73
C VAL A 216 7.72 -11.88 8.14
#